data_AF-A0A7C7RSL9-F1
#
_entry.id   AF-A0A7C7RSL9-F1
#
_cell.length_a   1.000
_cell.length_b   1.000
_cell.length_c   1.000
_cell.angle_alpha   90.00
_cell.angle_beta   90.00
_cell.angle_gamma   90.00
#
_symmetry.space_group_name_H-M   'P 1'
#
loop_
_entity.id
_entity.type
_entity.pdbx_description
1 polymer ?
#
loop_
_entity_poly.entity_id
_entity_poly.type
_entity_poly.pdbx_seq_one_letter_code
_entity_poly.pdbx_strand_id
1 'polypeptide(L)'
;MKLDAVLPPMPLKDVPAVARAAEEMGFDALWTTETQHDAFLPHPLIADNTAKINMGTAIAISFARSPGDMAYTAWDLAEQSEGRFILGLGTQVKGHITKRFGMPWPDSVVGKLREQIGAIRALWHTWQTGEQLRFNGEYYNLRLMSPFFNPGKIEHPDIPI
;
A
#
# COMPACT_ATOMS: atom_id res chain seq x y z
N MET A 1 -9.01 -9.90 -22.47
CA MET A 1 -9.31 -10.39 -21.11
C MET A 1 -8.06 -10.15 -20.28
N LYS A 2 -8.18 -9.58 -19.08
CA LYS A 2 -7.02 -9.40 -18.19
C LYS A 2 -6.82 -10.62 -17.33
N LEU A 3 -5.57 -11.03 -17.12
CA LEU A 3 -5.20 -12.15 -16.26
C LEU A 3 -4.11 -11.70 -15.29
N ASP A 4 -4.36 -11.93 -14.01
CA ASP A 4 -3.43 -11.56 -12.94
C ASP A 4 -2.77 -12.80 -12.33
N ALA A 5 -1.62 -12.61 -11.70
CA ALA A 5 -0.91 -13.64 -10.94
C ALA A 5 -0.77 -13.26 -9.46
N VAL A 6 -0.61 -14.27 -8.60
CA VAL A 6 -0.30 -14.07 -7.18
C VAL A 6 1.11 -14.58 -6.92
N LEU A 7 1.92 -13.76 -6.26
CA LEU A 7 3.25 -14.14 -5.80
C LEU A 7 3.11 -15.11 -4.61
N PRO A 8 3.60 -16.36 -4.72
CA PRO A 8 3.57 -17.29 -3.61
C PRO A 8 4.52 -16.84 -2.48
N PRO A 9 4.31 -17.28 -1.23
CA PRO A 9 5.28 -17.05 -0.16
C PRO A 9 6.66 -17.59 -0.54
N MET A 10 7.66 -16.71 -0.60
CA MET A 10 9.02 -17.07 -1.00
C MET A 10 10.06 -16.09 -0.45
N PRO A 11 11.35 -16.46 -0.38
CA PRO A 11 12.42 -15.54 -0.01
C PRO A 11 12.50 -14.34 -0.98
N LEU A 12 12.73 -13.15 -0.44
CA LEU A 12 12.78 -11.91 -1.24
C LEU A 12 13.79 -11.99 -2.39
N LYS A 13 14.93 -12.65 -2.19
CA LYS A 13 15.97 -12.85 -3.23
C LYS A 13 15.47 -13.54 -4.51
N ASP A 14 14.37 -14.30 -4.42
CA ASP A 14 13.83 -15.09 -5.53
C ASP A 14 12.72 -14.32 -6.28
N VAL A 15 12.19 -13.22 -5.69
CA VAL A 15 11.12 -12.39 -6.26
C VAL A 15 11.45 -11.85 -7.66
N PRO A 16 12.66 -11.32 -7.94
CA PRO A 16 12.99 -10.79 -9.26
C PRO A 16 12.79 -11.79 -10.41
N ALA A 17 13.11 -13.07 -10.19
CA ALA A 17 12.98 -14.09 -11.22
C ALA A 17 11.51 -14.38 -11.55
N VAL A 18 10.65 -14.45 -10.53
CA VAL A 18 9.20 -14.66 -10.72
C VAL A 18 8.54 -13.43 -11.34
N ALA A 19 8.96 -12.22 -10.95
CA ALA A 19 8.40 -10.98 -11.50
C ALA A 19 8.63 -10.87 -13.02
N ARG A 20 9.86 -11.14 -13.47
CA ARG A 20 10.19 -11.18 -14.91
C ARG A 20 9.39 -12.24 -15.65
N ALA A 21 9.32 -13.46 -15.11
CA ALA A 21 8.56 -14.54 -15.72
C ALA A 21 7.07 -14.20 -15.86
N ALA A 22 6.47 -13.57 -14.84
CA ALA A 22 5.07 -13.16 -14.88
C ALA A 22 4.82 -12.10 -15.97
N GLU A 23 5.70 -11.11 -16.11
CA GLU A 23 5.62 -10.10 -17.17
C GLU A 23 5.81 -10.71 -18.56
N GLU A 24 6.82 -11.58 -18.75
CA GLU A 24 7.09 -12.28 -20.01
C GLU A 24 5.93 -13.18 -20.45
N MET A 25 5.22 -13.78 -19.50
CA MET A 25 4.01 -14.56 -19.75
C MET A 25 2.77 -13.72 -20.05
N GLY A 26 2.84 -12.39 -19.88
CA GLY A 26 1.78 -11.46 -20.21
C GLY A 26 0.70 -11.31 -19.14
N PHE A 27 1.00 -11.55 -17.87
CA PHE A 27 0.09 -11.19 -16.77
C PHE A 27 -0.04 -9.66 -16.64
N ASP A 28 -1.23 -9.19 -16.30
CA ASP A 28 -1.54 -7.76 -16.15
C ASP A 28 -1.10 -7.20 -14.79
N ALA A 29 -1.13 -8.03 -13.73
CA ALA A 29 -0.71 -7.66 -12.40
C ALA A 29 -0.09 -8.82 -11.61
N LEU A 30 0.85 -8.50 -10.71
CA LEU A 30 1.42 -9.41 -9.74
C LEU A 30 1.05 -8.98 -8.31
N TRP A 31 0.28 -9.83 -7.62
CA TRP A 31 -0.26 -9.53 -6.30
C TRP A 31 0.53 -10.20 -5.17
N THR A 32 0.84 -9.47 -4.10
CA THR A 32 1.44 -10.01 -2.86
C THR A 32 0.37 -10.21 -1.78
N THR A 33 0.61 -11.08 -0.81
CA THR A 33 -0.34 -11.34 0.30
C THR A 33 0.35 -11.18 1.65
N GLU A 34 -0.32 -10.57 2.63
CA GLU A 34 0.22 -10.43 3.99
C GLU A 34 -0.06 -11.66 4.88
N THR A 35 0.64 -12.75 4.58
CA THR A 35 0.49 -14.03 5.28
C THR A 35 1.71 -14.37 6.13
N GLN A 36 2.71 -15.02 5.54
CA GLN A 36 3.96 -15.43 6.17
C GLN A 36 5.03 -14.33 6.13
N HIS A 37 4.88 -13.38 5.20
CA HIS A 37 5.81 -12.30 4.94
C HIS A 37 5.07 -10.96 4.89
N ASP A 38 5.84 -9.87 4.96
CA ASP A 38 5.32 -8.52 4.72
C ASP A 38 4.83 -8.37 3.28
N ALA A 39 3.74 -7.61 3.09
CA ALA A 39 3.11 -7.45 1.79
C ALA A 39 3.87 -6.47 0.87
N PHE A 40 4.61 -5.53 1.43
CA PHE A 40 5.24 -4.43 0.69
C PHE A 40 6.66 -4.73 0.27
N LEU A 41 7.43 -5.47 1.07
CA LEU A 41 8.85 -5.74 0.78
C LEU A 41 9.15 -6.41 -0.58
N PRO A 42 8.27 -7.24 -1.17
CA PRO A 42 8.51 -7.75 -2.52
C PRO A 42 8.40 -6.67 -3.60
N HIS A 43 7.68 -5.58 -3.36
CA HIS A 43 7.31 -4.62 -4.39
C HIS A 43 8.49 -3.83 -4.98
N PRO A 44 9.45 -3.30 -4.22
CA PRO A 44 10.63 -2.67 -4.81
C PRO A 44 11.38 -3.59 -5.77
N LEU A 45 11.43 -4.89 -5.45
CA LEU A 45 12.09 -5.91 -6.29
C LEU A 45 11.29 -6.20 -7.56
N ILE A 46 9.96 -6.20 -7.50
CA ILE A 46 9.10 -6.31 -8.69
C ILE A 46 9.28 -5.07 -9.56
N ALA A 47 9.21 -3.87 -8.97
CA ALA A 47 9.31 -2.59 -9.68
C ALA A 47 10.63 -2.47 -10.45
N ASP A 48 11.76 -2.80 -9.81
CA ASP A 48 13.10 -2.71 -10.40
C ASP A 48 13.39 -3.77 -11.48
N ASN A 49 12.60 -4.85 -11.54
CA ASN A 49 12.84 -5.99 -12.43
C ASN A 49 11.73 -6.19 -13.48
N THR A 50 10.80 -5.23 -13.61
CA THR A 50 9.70 -5.27 -14.57
C THR A 50 9.41 -3.86 -15.08
N ALA A 51 8.85 -3.74 -16.28
CA ALA A 51 8.63 -2.43 -16.92
C ALA A 51 7.16 -2.06 -17.16
N LYS A 52 6.24 -3.03 -17.10
CA LYS A 52 4.85 -2.87 -17.56
C LYS A 52 3.83 -3.52 -16.65
N ILE A 53 4.14 -4.67 -16.05
CA ILE A 53 3.20 -5.39 -15.19
C ILE A 53 2.82 -4.52 -13.99
N ASN A 54 1.53 -4.48 -13.67
CA ASN A 54 1.07 -3.82 -12.45
C ASN A 54 1.45 -4.66 -11.23
N MET A 55 1.42 -4.04 -10.06
CA MET A 55 1.83 -4.70 -8.84
C MET A 55 1.06 -4.14 -7.65
N GLY A 56 0.69 -4.99 -6.71
CA GLY A 56 -0.07 -4.52 -5.58
C GLY A 56 -0.27 -5.53 -4.48
N THR A 57 -0.86 -5.07 -3.39
CA THR A 57 -1.15 -5.90 -2.24
C THR A 57 -2.57 -6.47 -2.34
N ALA A 58 -2.75 -7.78 -2.16
CA ALA A 58 -4.05 -8.45 -2.12
C ALA A 58 -4.10 -9.43 -0.92
N ILE A 59 -4.11 -8.96 0.32
CA ILE A 59 -4.21 -7.57 0.77
C ILE A 59 -3.10 -7.24 1.76
N ALA A 60 -2.81 -5.94 1.93
CA ALA A 60 -2.12 -5.42 3.10
C ALA A 60 -3.11 -5.22 4.26
N ILE A 61 -2.65 -5.48 5.48
CA ILE A 61 -3.44 -5.43 6.70
C ILE A 61 -3.50 -4.00 7.21
N SER A 62 -4.61 -3.33 6.89
CA SER A 62 -4.89 -1.94 7.21
C SER A 62 -4.83 -1.66 8.71
N PHE A 63 -5.48 -2.49 9.55
CA PHE A 63 -5.59 -2.22 10.99
C PHE A 63 -4.34 -2.54 11.80
N ALA A 64 -3.29 -3.08 11.17
CA ALA A 64 -1.99 -3.28 11.79
C ALA A 64 -1.08 -2.05 11.67
N ARG A 65 -1.42 -1.07 10.82
CA ARG A 65 -0.55 0.07 10.49
C ARG A 65 -1.30 1.40 10.57
N SER A 66 -0.55 2.48 10.78
CA SER A 66 -1.11 3.84 10.76
C SER A 66 -1.41 4.30 9.31
N PRO A 67 -2.34 5.25 9.09
CA PRO A 67 -2.54 5.81 7.75
C PRO A 67 -1.29 6.52 7.21
N GLY A 68 -0.46 7.12 8.08
CA GLY A 68 0.80 7.77 7.68
C GLY A 68 1.80 6.79 7.08
N ASP A 69 2.06 5.70 7.79
CA ASP A 69 2.97 4.63 7.37
C ASP A 69 2.58 4.03 6.01
N MET A 70 1.29 3.77 5.85
CA MET A 70 0.72 3.26 4.60
C MET A 70 0.81 4.28 3.46
N ALA A 71 0.60 5.57 3.76
CA ALA A 71 0.67 6.62 2.77
C ALA A 71 2.09 6.77 2.20
N TYR A 72 3.13 6.80 3.05
CA TYR A 72 4.52 6.88 2.58
C TYR A 72 4.89 5.67 1.75
N THR A 73 4.63 4.47 2.27
CA THR A 73 4.96 3.22 1.59
C THR A 73 4.34 3.17 0.19
N ALA A 74 3.06 3.50 0.06
CA ALA A 74 2.38 3.48 -1.23
C ALA A 74 2.86 4.60 -2.17
N TRP A 75 3.17 5.78 -1.64
CA TRP A 75 3.69 6.92 -2.41
C TRP A 75 5.04 6.60 -3.03
N ASP A 76 5.96 6.06 -2.22
CA ASP A 76 7.29 5.67 -2.67
C ASP A 76 7.22 4.51 -3.67
N LEU A 77 6.33 3.54 -3.45
CA LEU A 77 6.12 2.45 -4.40
C LEU A 77 5.49 2.91 -5.71
N ALA A 78 4.59 3.88 -5.67
CA ALA A 78 4.01 4.46 -6.88
C ALA A 78 5.05 5.24 -7.68
N GLU A 79 5.91 6.02 -7.02
CA GLU A 79 7.03 6.71 -7.67
C GLU A 79 8.01 5.71 -8.27
N GLN A 80 8.50 4.75 -7.47
CA GLN A 80 9.48 3.75 -7.90
C GLN A 80 8.98 2.86 -9.04
N SER A 81 7.67 2.61 -9.10
CA SER A 81 7.08 1.75 -10.12
C SER A 81 6.52 2.51 -11.32
N GLU A 82 6.73 3.83 -11.40
CA GLU A 82 6.16 4.69 -12.46
C GLU A 82 4.63 4.54 -12.57
N GLY A 83 3.95 4.58 -11.42
CA GLY A 83 2.49 4.54 -11.32
C GLY A 83 1.85 3.15 -11.43
N ARG A 84 2.63 2.06 -11.44
CA ARG A 84 2.13 0.68 -11.55
C ARG A 84 1.67 0.06 -10.23
N PHE A 85 1.91 0.73 -9.10
CA PHE A 85 1.56 0.22 -7.78
C PHE A 85 0.07 0.42 -7.44
N ILE A 86 -0.54 -0.61 -6.85
CA ILE A 86 -1.93 -0.64 -6.39
C ILE A 86 -1.97 -1.02 -4.90
N LEU A 87 -2.57 -0.16 -4.08
CA LEU A 87 -2.66 -0.38 -2.63
C LEU A 87 -3.95 -1.13 -2.26
N GLY A 88 -3.96 -2.46 -2.35
CA GLY A 88 -5.11 -3.22 -1.86
C GLY A 88 -5.08 -3.43 -0.34
N LEU A 89 -6.15 -2.98 0.32
CA LEU A 89 -6.28 -2.98 1.79
C LEU A 89 -7.34 -3.95 2.27
N GLY A 90 -7.12 -4.53 3.45
CA GLY A 90 -8.23 -5.03 4.24
C GLY A 90 -7.93 -5.12 5.72
N THR A 91 -8.98 -5.39 6.48
CA THR A 91 -9.01 -5.13 7.92
C THR A 91 -8.35 -6.22 8.75
N GLN A 92 -8.22 -7.42 8.18
CA GLN A 92 -7.90 -8.66 8.89
C GLN A 92 -8.95 -8.99 9.97
N VAL A 93 -8.95 -10.21 10.50
CA VAL A 93 -9.89 -10.59 11.58
C VAL A 93 -9.39 -10.15 12.96
N LYS A 94 -10.34 -9.88 13.87
CA LYS A 94 -10.10 -9.37 15.23
C LYS A 94 -9.00 -10.09 15.99
N GLY A 95 -8.98 -11.42 15.93
CA GLY A 95 -7.98 -12.24 16.62
C GLY A 95 -6.55 -11.91 16.22
N HIS A 96 -6.27 -11.73 14.92
CA HIS A 96 -4.94 -11.36 14.46
C HIS A 96 -4.61 -9.90 14.81
N ILE A 97 -5.56 -8.98 14.66
CA ILE A 97 -5.32 -7.57 15.00
C ILE A 97 -4.98 -7.41 16.49
N THR A 98 -5.77 -7.98 17.39
CA THR A 98 -5.56 -7.78 18.84
C THR A 98 -4.50 -8.69 19.43
N LYS A 99 -4.30 -9.91 18.92
CA LYS A 99 -3.38 -10.90 19.52
C LYS A 99 -2.07 -11.09 18.77
N ARG A 100 -2.05 -10.93 17.43
CA ARG A 100 -0.82 -11.04 16.62
C ARG A 100 -0.12 -9.69 16.46
N PHE A 101 -0.89 -8.63 16.20
CA PHE A 101 -0.36 -7.29 15.97
C PHE A 101 -0.45 -6.36 17.19
N GLY A 102 -1.17 -6.77 18.25
CA GLY A 102 -1.30 -5.97 19.47
C GLY A 102 -2.07 -4.65 19.29
N MET A 103 -2.87 -4.53 18.23
CA MET A 103 -3.59 -3.31 17.88
C MET A 103 -5.05 -3.33 18.35
N PRO A 104 -5.67 -2.17 18.63
CA PRO A 104 -7.07 -2.11 19.01
C PRO A 104 -8.00 -2.50 17.87
N TRP A 105 -9.08 -3.19 18.21
CA TRP A 105 -10.18 -3.47 17.28
C TRP A 105 -11.22 -2.35 17.33
N PRO A 106 -11.65 -1.78 16.19
CA PRO A 106 -12.61 -0.68 16.18
C PRO A 106 -14.03 -1.15 16.52
N ASP A 107 -14.86 -0.19 16.94
CA ASP A 107 -16.30 -0.38 17.06
C ASP A 107 -16.95 -0.52 15.67
N SER A 108 -16.54 0.31 14.70
CA SER A 108 -16.96 0.20 13.30
C SER A 108 -15.80 -0.21 12.38
N VAL A 109 -15.83 -1.46 11.91
CA VAL A 109 -14.84 -2.00 10.95
C VAL A 109 -14.85 -1.24 9.63
N VAL A 110 -16.05 -1.02 9.06
CA VAL A 110 -16.18 -0.28 7.79
C VAL A 110 -15.88 1.21 8.01
N GLY A 111 -16.27 1.77 9.17
CA GLY A 111 -15.98 3.15 9.56
C GLY A 111 -14.48 3.42 9.61
N LYS A 112 -13.74 2.63 10.39
CA LYS A 112 -12.28 2.77 10.51
C LYS A 112 -11.56 2.54 9.18
N LEU A 113 -11.98 1.56 8.37
CA LEU A 113 -11.36 1.35 7.04
C LEU A 113 -11.59 2.55 6.12
N ARG A 114 -12.82 3.09 6.07
CA ARG A 114 -13.12 4.30 5.28
C ARG A 114 -12.28 5.48 5.73
N GLU A 115 -12.14 5.68 7.05
CA GLU A 115 -11.30 6.76 7.57
C GLU A 115 -9.82 6.55 7.27
N GLN A 116 -9.31 5.31 7.31
CA GLN A 116 -7.93 5.01 6.92
C GLN A 116 -7.67 5.43 5.47
N ILE A 117 -8.56 5.05 4.55
CA ILE A 117 -8.48 5.41 3.13
C ILE A 117 -8.52 6.93 2.95
N GLY A 118 -9.45 7.61 3.65
CA GLY A 118 -9.54 9.06 3.60
C GLY A 118 -8.29 9.77 4.14
N ALA A 119 -7.72 9.26 5.23
CA ALA A 119 -6.52 9.80 5.85
C ALA A 119 -5.28 9.61 4.95
N ILE A 120 -5.14 8.45 4.30
CA ILE A 120 -4.09 8.19 3.30
C ILE A 120 -4.21 9.18 2.14
N ARG A 121 -5.41 9.34 1.56
CA ARG A 121 -5.65 10.27 0.45
C ARG A 121 -5.41 11.73 0.85
N ALA A 122 -5.71 12.12 2.10
CA ALA A 122 -5.42 13.47 2.58
C ALA A 122 -3.91 13.76 2.66
N LEU A 123 -3.10 12.76 3.04
CA LEU A 123 -1.64 12.87 3.02
C LEU A 123 -1.12 13.03 1.59
N TRP A 124 -1.55 12.18 0.67
CA TRP A 124 -1.18 12.28 -0.76
C TRP A 124 -1.57 13.62 -1.37
N HIS A 125 -2.77 14.11 -1.09
CA HIS A 125 -3.22 15.44 -1.53
C HIS A 125 -2.29 16.55 -1.00
N THR A 126 -1.95 16.52 0.29
CA THR A 126 -1.00 17.46 0.89
C THR A 126 0.37 17.39 0.23
N TRP A 127 0.90 16.20 -0.05
CA TRP A 127 2.21 16.05 -0.69
C TRP A 127 2.22 16.54 -2.14
N GLN A 128 1.15 16.27 -2.88
CA GLN A 128 1.03 16.67 -4.27
C GLN A 128 0.81 18.18 -4.46
N THR A 129 0.03 18.81 -3.58
CA THR A 129 -0.42 20.21 -3.74
C THR A 129 0.34 21.21 -2.85
N GLY A 130 0.94 20.73 -1.76
CA GLY A 130 1.49 21.59 -0.71
C GLY A 130 0.45 22.18 0.25
N GLU A 131 -0.84 21.85 0.10
CA GLU A 131 -1.89 22.29 1.02
C GLU A 131 -1.71 21.69 2.42
N GLN A 132 -2.14 22.42 3.44
CA GLN A 132 -2.00 21.97 4.84
C GLN A 132 -2.77 20.68 5.11
N LEU A 133 -2.09 19.69 5.70
CA LEU A 133 -2.71 18.43 6.12
C LEU A 133 -3.85 18.67 7.11
N ARG A 134 -5.07 18.28 6.71
CA ARG A 134 -6.26 18.34 7.55
C ARG A 134 -7.13 17.10 7.32
N PHE A 135 -7.12 16.19 8.29
CA PHE A 135 -8.04 15.06 8.35
C PHE A 135 -8.59 14.95 9.77
N ASN A 136 -9.92 14.90 9.91
CA ASN A 136 -10.60 14.83 11.20
C ASN A 136 -11.69 13.76 11.15
N GLY A 137 -11.39 12.58 11.70
CA GLY A 137 -12.31 11.46 11.84
C GLY A 137 -12.42 10.98 13.29
N GLU A 138 -13.25 9.96 13.49
CA GLU A 138 -13.45 9.27 14.78
C GLU A 138 -12.21 8.47 15.21
N TYR A 139 -11.55 7.83 14.25
CA TYR A 139 -10.38 6.96 14.49
C TYR A 139 -9.06 7.66 14.21
N TYR A 140 -9.02 8.61 13.27
CA TYR A 140 -7.79 9.31 12.87
C TYR A 140 -7.95 10.82 12.85
N ASN A 141 -6.95 11.51 13.39
CA ASN A 141 -6.87 12.96 13.39
C ASN A 141 -5.47 13.40 12.98
N LEU A 142 -5.33 13.91 11.74
CA LEU A 142 -4.05 14.30 11.15
C LEU A 142 -4.06 15.80 10.85
N ARG A 143 -3.13 16.54 11.45
CA ARG A 143 -3.08 18.02 11.38
C ARG A 143 -1.67 18.60 11.18
N LEU A 144 -0.67 17.74 11.06
CA LEU A 144 0.73 18.14 11.00
C LEU A 144 1.44 17.39 9.87
N MET A 145 1.94 18.15 8.90
CA MET A 145 2.91 17.71 7.92
C MET A 145 3.93 18.84 7.80
N SER A 146 5.09 18.70 8.46
CA SER A 146 6.12 19.72 8.35
C SER A 146 6.84 19.57 7.01
N PRO A 147 7.42 20.66 6.45
CA PRO A 147 8.16 20.58 5.20
C PRO A 147 9.30 19.55 5.21
N PHE A 148 9.90 19.29 6.38
CA PHE A 148 10.98 18.31 6.53
C PHE A 148 10.53 16.86 6.27
N PHE A 149 9.26 16.53 6.53
CA PHE A 149 8.72 15.18 6.34
C PHE A 149 7.88 15.04 5.07
N ASN A 150 7.73 16.08 4.26
CA ASN A 150 6.98 16.00 3.01
C ASN A 150 7.89 15.38 1.92
N PRO A 151 7.53 14.22 1.32
CA PRO A 151 8.33 13.58 0.27
C PRO A 151 8.30 14.35 -1.05
N GLY A 152 7.39 15.31 -1.21
CA GLY A 152 7.19 16.04 -2.44
C GLY A 152 6.19 15.38 -3.38
N LYS A 153 5.92 16.07 -4.48
CA LYS A 153 5.00 15.62 -5.54
C LYS A 153 5.65 14.55 -6.41
N ILE A 154 4.84 13.63 -6.92
CA ILE A 154 5.26 12.58 -7.86
C ILE A 154 4.52 12.73 -9.19
N GLU A 155 5.01 12.07 -10.23
CA GLU A 155 4.41 12.10 -11.58
C GLU A 155 3.06 11.35 -11.64
N HIS A 156 2.93 10.27 -10.86
CA HIS A 156 1.75 9.40 -10.82
C HIS A 156 1.06 9.41 -9.44
N PRO A 157 0.40 10.51 -9.03
CA PRO A 157 -0.17 10.65 -7.69
C PRO A 157 -1.50 9.88 -7.48
N ASP A 158 -2.14 9.44 -8.56
CA ASP A 158 -3.45 8.79 -8.52
C ASP A 158 -3.33 7.28 -8.25
N ILE A 159 -2.87 6.95 -7.04
CA ILE A 159 -2.63 5.56 -6.61
C ILE A 159 -3.98 4.87 -6.31
N PRO A 160 -4.32 3.75 -6.97
CA PRO A 160 -5.55 3.01 -6.67
C PRO A 160 -5.53 2.39 -5.26
N ILE A 161 -6.67 2.48 -4.56
CA ILE A 161 -6.97 1.80 -3.28
C ILE A 161 -8.27 1.03 -3.41
#